data_AF-A0A921RS06-F1
#
_entry.id   AF-A0A921RS06-F1
#
_cell.length_a   1.000
_cell.length_b   1.000
_cell.length_c   1.000
_cell.angle_alpha   90.00
_cell.angle_beta   90.00
_cell.angle_gamma   90.00
#
_symmetry.space_group_name_H-M   'P 1'
#
loop_
_entity.id
_entity.type
_entity.pdbx_description
1 polymer ?
#
loop_
_entity_poly.entity_id
_entity_poly.type
_entity_poly.pdbx_seq_one_letter_code
_entity_poly.pdbx_strand_id
1 'polypeptide(L)'
;VVMDPALKESVIADLDRFLRRRDYYRRIGKAWKRGYLLYGPPGTGKSSLVAAMANYLRFNLYDLDPSHVHSNTSLQKLLTAMPNKSILVIEDIEALFKIQELLSEVEVTPAEVSEMLLRSEDPDVALQEFVEFLQDKKKQGRRTSK
;
A
#
# COMPACT_ATOMS: atom_id res chain seq x y z
N VAL A 1 18.72 2.88 -12.73
CA VAL A 1 17.47 2.09 -12.83
C VAL A 1 17.32 1.65 -14.27
N VAL A 2 17.43 0.35 -14.54
CA VAL A 2 17.16 -0.21 -15.88
C VAL A 2 15.67 -0.51 -15.92
N MET A 3 14.90 0.35 -16.58
CA MET A 3 13.47 0.20 -16.78
C MET A 3 13.22 -0.10 -18.24
N ASP A 4 12.19 -0.90 -18.53
CA ASP A 4 11.68 -1.08 -19.89
C ASP A 4 11.42 0.30 -20.54
N PRO A 5 12.07 0.61 -21.68
CA PRO A 5 11.88 1.88 -22.38
C PRO A 5 10.41 2.20 -22.68
N ALA A 6 9.60 1.19 -23.05
CA ALA A 6 8.19 1.39 -23.36
C ALA A 6 7.39 1.82 -22.11
N LEU A 7 7.67 1.18 -20.97
CA LEU A 7 7.07 1.56 -19.69
C LEU A 7 7.46 2.99 -19.30
N LYS A 8 8.73 3.34 -19.43
CA LYS A 8 9.23 4.70 -19.15
C LYS A 8 8.50 5.75 -19.97
N GLU A 9 8.37 5.53 -21.29
CA GLU A 9 7.66 6.45 -22.19
C GLU A 9 6.18 6.60 -21.80
N SER A 10 5.52 5.49 -21.48
CA SER A 10 4.11 5.50 -21.07
C SER A 10 3.88 6.32 -19.78
N VAL A 11 4.78 6.19 -18.80
CA VAL A 11 4.70 6.93 -17.53
C VAL A 11 4.93 8.42 -17.78
N ILE A 12 5.94 8.80 -18.55
CA ILE A 12 6.23 10.20 -18.87
C ILE A 12 5.06 10.84 -19.61
N ALA A 13 4.51 10.16 -20.62
CA ALA A 13 3.36 10.65 -21.38
C ALA A 13 2.13 10.87 -20.48
N ASP A 14 1.91 9.99 -19.51
CA ASP A 14 0.81 10.13 -18.54
C ASP A 14 1.02 11.31 -17.57
N LEU A 15 2.25 11.51 -17.09
CA LEU A 15 2.63 12.64 -16.25
C LEU A 15 2.40 13.98 -16.96
N ASP A 16 2.82 14.09 -18.22
CA ASP A 16 2.58 15.29 -19.04
C ASP A 16 1.09 15.54 -19.25
N ARG A 17 0.33 14.47 -19.50
CA ARG A 17 -1.13 14.54 -19.66
C ARG A 17 -1.80 15.00 -18.37
N PHE A 18 -1.33 14.52 -17.22
CA PHE A 18 -1.83 14.92 -15.91
C PHE A 18 -1.60 16.43 -15.69
N LEU A 19 -0.40 16.95 -15.97
CA LEU A 19 -0.06 18.36 -15.86
C LEU A 19 -0.96 19.26 -16.71
N ARG A 20 -1.16 18.89 -17.99
CA ARG A 20 -1.97 19.68 -18.95
C ARG A 20 -3.47 19.72 -18.61
N ARG A 21 -3.98 18.75 -17.86
CA ARG A 21 -5.42 18.63 -17.57
C ARG A 21 -5.88 19.38 -16.31
N ARG A 22 -5.00 20.11 -15.62
CA ARG A 22 -5.36 20.83 -14.39
C ARG A 22 -6.59 21.74 -14.55
N ASP A 23 -6.63 22.53 -15.62
CA ASP A 23 -7.76 23.44 -15.87
C ASP A 23 -9.04 22.69 -16.23
N TYR A 24 -8.92 21.59 -16.98
CA TYR A 24 -10.05 20.73 -17.32
C TYR A 24 -10.73 20.17 -16.06
N TYR A 25 -9.97 19.60 -15.13
CA TYR A 25 -10.50 19.05 -13.87
C TYR A 25 -11.19 20.13 -13.04
N ARG A 26 -10.58 21.32 -12.95
CA ARG A 26 -11.17 22.48 -12.26
C ARG A 26 -12.51 22.88 -12.87
N ARG A 27 -12.60 22.94 -14.20
CA ARG A 27 -13.81 23.37 -14.92
C ARG A 27 -14.98 22.42 -14.73
N ILE A 28 -14.72 21.13 -14.57
CA ILE A 28 -15.76 20.11 -14.34
C ILE A 28 -16.00 19.81 -12.85
N GLY A 29 -15.38 20.57 -11.94
CA GLY A 29 -15.53 20.40 -10.50
C GLY A 29 -14.98 19.08 -9.94
N LYS A 30 -14.05 18.42 -10.63
CA LYS A 30 -13.44 17.15 -10.17
C LYS A 30 -12.07 17.41 -9.54
N ALA A 31 -11.74 16.62 -8.52
CA ALA A 31 -10.43 16.66 -7.89
C ALA A 31 -9.32 16.31 -8.90
N TRP A 32 -8.34 17.20 -9.05
CA TRP A 32 -7.19 16.99 -9.91
C TRP A 32 -6.18 16.08 -9.20
N LYS A 33 -6.41 14.77 -9.29
CA LYS A 33 -5.59 13.72 -8.66
C LYS A 33 -5.24 12.65 -9.68
N ARG A 34 -4.09 11.99 -9.48
CA ARG A 34 -3.64 10.84 -10.25
C ARG A 34 -3.06 9.79 -9.31
N GLY A 35 -3.51 8.54 -9.45
CA GLY A 35 -3.02 7.40 -8.67
C GLY A 35 -2.20 6.46 -9.54
N TYR A 36 -1.14 5.90 -8.95
CA TYR A 36 -0.31 4.87 -9.55
C TYR A 36 -0.19 3.72 -8.55
N LEU A 37 -0.25 2.48 -9.04
CA LEU A 37 0.07 1.29 -8.28
C LEU A 37 1.34 0.70 -8.87
N LEU A 38 2.41 0.66 -8.08
CA LEU A 38 3.70 0.08 -8.47
C LEU A 38 3.87 -1.24 -7.74
N TYR A 39 3.91 -2.34 -8.49
CA TYR A 39 4.06 -3.69 -7.95
C TYR A 39 5.21 -4.42 -8.65
N GLY A 40 5.80 -5.38 -7.95
CA GLY A 40 6.89 -6.21 -8.47
C GLY A 40 7.92 -6.56 -7.39
N PRO A 41 8.87 -7.46 -7.69
CA PRO A 41 9.85 -7.96 -6.72
C PRO A 41 10.61 -6.83 -5.99
N PRO A 42 11.08 -7.06 -4.75
CA PRO A 42 11.95 -6.11 -4.06
C PRO A 42 13.22 -5.84 -4.88
N GLY A 43 13.76 -4.62 -4.77
CA GLY A 43 14.97 -4.22 -5.52
C GLY A 43 14.76 -3.85 -7.00
N THR A 44 13.53 -3.86 -7.51
CA THR A 44 13.21 -3.48 -8.91
C THR A 44 13.16 -1.97 -9.17
N GLY A 45 13.50 -1.15 -8.17
CA GLY A 45 13.60 0.32 -8.33
C GLY A 45 12.26 1.06 -8.28
N LYS A 46 11.22 0.48 -7.67
CA LYS A 46 9.90 1.14 -7.47
C LYS A 46 10.03 2.49 -6.76
N SER A 47 10.65 2.52 -5.58
CA SER A 47 10.86 3.77 -4.83
C SER A 47 11.77 4.75 -5.59
N SER A 48 12.75 4.25 -6.37
CA SER A 48 13.56 5.09 -7.26
C SER A 48 12.74 5.70 -8.41
N LEU A 49 11.76 4.98 -8.96
CA LEU A 49 10.84 5.52 -9.95
C LEU A 49 9.98 6.63 -9.34
N VAL A 50 9.44 6.42 -8.15
CA VAL A 50 8.65 7.45 -7.45
C VAL A 50 9.47 8.73 -7.25
N ALA A 51 10.72 8.61 -6.80
CA ALA A 51 11.63 9.74 -6.67
C ALA A 51 11.90 10.44 -8.02
N ALA A 52 12.07 9.66 -9.10
CA ALA A 52 12.23 10.20 -10.44
C ALA A 52 10.98 10.96 -10.92
N MET A 53 9.78 10.45 -10.64
CA MET A 53 8.51 11.11 -10.96
C MET A 53 8.36 12.43 -10.19
N ALA A 54 8.70 12.44 -8.89
CA ALA A 54 8.68 13.65 -8.06
C ALA A 54 9.61 14.73 -8.64
N ASN A 55 10.84 14.34 -9.00
CA ASN A 55 11.81 15.23 -9.63
C ASN A 55 11.34 15.75 -11.00
N TYR A 56 10.79 14.87 -11.84
CA TYR A 56 10.26 15.24 -13.16
C TYR A 56 9.14 16.28 -13.05
N LEU A 57 8.19 16.05 -12.13
CA LEU A 57 7.05 16.93 -11.89
C LEU A 57 7.42 18.20 -11.10
N ARG A 58 8.58 18.21 -10.42
CA ARG A 58 8.96 19.18 -9.38
C ARG A 58 7.94 19.22 -8.25
N PHE A 59 7.54 18.05 -7.78
CA PHE A 59 6.58 17.87 -6.68
C PHE A 59 7.31 17.47 -5.40
N ASN A 60 6.76 17.85 -4.25
CA ASN A 60 7.24 17.40 -2.96
C ASN A 60 6.84 15.93 -2.75
N LEU A 61 7.75 15.12 -2.21
CA LEU A 61 7.49 13.72 -1.92
C LEU A 61 7.22 13.55 -0.42
N TYR A 62 6.11 12.90 -0.09
CA TYR A 62 5.71 12.58 1.28
C TYR A 62 5.51 11.08 1.39
N ASP A 63 6.15 10.47 2.38
CA ASP A 63 5.95 9.08 2.72
C ASP A 63 4.91 8.97 3.84
N LEU A 64 3.98 8.04 3.69
CA LEU A 64 2.95 7.75 4.68
C LEU A 64 3.19 6.36 5.22
N ASP A 65 3.59 6.31 6.49
CA ASP A 65 3.52 5.07 7.24
C ASP A 65 2.07 4.83 7.71
N PRO A 66 1.38 3.82 7.16
CA PRO A 66 0.00 3.53 7.53
C PRO A 66 -0.13 3.12 9.00
N SER A 67 0.94 2.62 9.62
CA SER A 67 0.97 2.19 11.03
C SER A 67 0.71 3.35 11.99
N HIS A 68 1.04 4.58 11.59
CA HIS A 68 0.84 5.80 12.39
C HIS A 68 -0.52 6.47 12.14
N VAL A 69 -1.36 5.90 11.27
CA VAL A 69 -2.67 6.45 10.90
C VAL A 69 -3.79 5.61 11.48
N HIS A 70 -4.20 5.93 12.70
CA HIS A 70 -5.19 5.14 13.44
C HIS A 70 -6.66 5.51 13.17
N SER A 71 -6.94 6.51 12.31
CA SER A 71 -8.32 6.87 11.98
C SER A 71 -8.48 7.51 10.60
N ASN A 72 -9.65 7.29 9.99
CA ASN A 72 -10.05 7.94 8.74
C ASN A 72 -10.05 9.47 8.86
N THR A 73 -10.40 10.01 10.02
CA THR A 73 -10.40 11.46 10.26
C THR A 73 -8.96 12.01 10.24
N SER A 74 -8.00 11.32 10.85
CA SER A 74 -6.59 11.69 10.81
C SER A 74 -6.05 11.66 9.39
N LEU A 75 -6.37 10.61 8.62
CA LEU A 75 -5.99 10.50 7.21
C LEU A 75 -6.58 11.63 6.37
N GLN A 76 -7.87 11.94 6.54
CA GLN A 76 -8.53 13.04 5.83
C GLN A 76 -7.89 14.39 6.14
N LYS A 77 -7.55 14.65 7.41
CA LYS A 77 -6.85 15.87 7.82
C LYS A 77 -5.49 15.98 7.15
N LEU A 78 -4.70 14.90 7.14
CA LEU A 78 -3.39 14.86 6.48
C LEU A 78 -3.53 15.15 4.98
N LEU A 79 -4.43 14.43 4.30
CA LEU A 79 -4.66 14.59 2.85
C LEU A 79 -5.18 15.99 2.48
N THR A 80 -5.91 16.65 3.38
CA THR A 80 -6.43 18.00 3.17
C THR A 80 -5.39 19.07 3.45
N ALA A 81 -4.50 18.84 4.42
CA ALA A 81 -3.42 19.76 4.79
C ALA A 81 -2.21 19.68 3.84
N MET A 82 -2.09 18.60 3.06
CA MET A 82 -1.00 18.44 2.10
C MET A 82 -0.97 19.59 1.07
N PRO A 83 0.20 20.21 0.84
CA PRO A 83 0.31 21.31 -0.10
C PRO A 83 0.05 20.85 -1.54
N ASN A 84 -0.27 21.80 -2.42
CA ASN A 84 -0.33 21.55 -3.85
C ASN A 84 1.03 21.07 -4.38
N LYS A 85 1.03 20.32 -5.49
CA LYS A 85 2.24 19.73 -6.10
C LYS A 85 2.95 18.77 -5.14
N SER A 86 2.19 17.79 -4.65
CA SER A 86 2.70 16.75 -3.74
C SER A 86 2.42 15.36 -4.31
N ILE A 87 3.35 14.44 -4.06
CA ILE A 87 3.18 12.99 -4.25
C ILE A 87 3.13 12.37 -2.86
N LEU A 88 2.08 11.60 -2.60
CA LEU A 88 1.97 10.76 -1.41
C LEU A 88 2.34 9.34 -1.79
N VAL A 89 3.27 8.76 -1.04
CA VAL A 89 3.67 7.36 -1.14
C VAL A 89 3.05 6.60 0.02
N ILE A 90 2.53 5.42 -0.27
CA ILE A 90 2.07 4.47 0.74
C ILE A 90 2.78 3.17 0.39
N GLU A 91 3.80 2.82 1.16
CA GLU A 91 4.55 1.58 0.97
C GLU A 91 3.90 0.42 1.75
N ASP A 92 4.31 -0.81 1.42
CA ASP A 92 3.95 -2.05 2.13
C ASP A 92 2.45 -2.30 2.39
N ILE A 93 1.59 -1.83 1.47
CA ILE A 93 0.15 -2.11 1.54
C ILE A 93 -0.18 -3.61 1.52
N GLU A 94 0.72 -4.47 1.02
CA GLU A 94 0.53 -5.92 1.03
C GLU A 94 0.51 -6.50 2.46
N ALA A 95 1.28 -5.90 3.39
CA ALA A 95 1.26 -6.32 4.80
C ALA A 95 -0.12 -6.10 5.42
N LEU A 96 -0.85 -5.06 5.00
CA LEU A 96 -2.20 -4.75 5.48
C LEU A 96 -3.25 -5.81 5.08
N PHE A 97 -3.05 -6.50 3.95
CA PHE A 97 -4.00 -7.52 3.47
C PHE A 97 -3.66 -8.94 3.90
N LYS A 98 -2.47 -9.17 4.46
CA LYS A 98 -1.91 -10.50 4.71
C LYS A 98 -2.73 -11.33 5.70
N ILE A 99 -3.22 -10.72 6.79
CA ILE A 99 -4.08 -11.41 7.78
C ILE A 99 -5.42 -11.78 7.16
N GLN A 100 -6.03 -10.86 6.40
CA GLN A 100 -7.32 -11.09 5.77
C GLN A 100 -7.24 -12.17 4.68
N GLU A 101 -6.17 -12.20 3.90
CA GLU A 101 -5.88 -13.27 2.94
C GLU A 101 -5.70 -14.61 3.65
N LEU A 102 -4.85 -14.67 4.69
CA LEU A 102 -4.63 -15.88 5.48
C LEU A 102 -5.92 -16.42 6.12
N LEU A 103 -6.78 -15.55 6.64
CA LEU A 103 -8.09 -15.93 7.19
C LEU A 103 -9.09 -16.41 6.14
N SER A 104 -8.96 -15.97 4.89
CA SER A 104 -9.84 -16.45 3.80
C SER A 104 -9.41 -17.82 3.25
N GLU A 105 -8.15 -18.19 3.44
CA GLU A 105 -7.60 -19.49 3.02
C GLU A 105 -7.63 -20.57 4.10
N VAL A 106 -7.91 -20.20 5.35
CA VAL A 106 -7.81 -21.09 6.51
C VAL A 106 -9.08 -20.99 7.33
N GLU A 107 -9.75 -22.11 7.58
CA GLU A 107 -10.84 -22.16 8.56
C GLU A 107 -10.26 -21.98 9.97
N VAL A 108 -10.67 -20.92 10.66
CA VAL A 108 -10.31 -20.64 12.05
C VAL A 108 -11.56 -20.27 12.83
N THR A 109 -11.76 -20.93 13.97
CA THR A 109 -12.90 -20.68 14.85
C THR A 109 -12.63 -19.48 15.76
N PRO A 110 -13.67 -18.75 16.22
CA PRO A 110 -13.51 -17.67 17.18
C PRO A 110 -12.80 -18.10 18.49
N ALA A 111 -12.95 -19.37 18.90
CA ALA A 111 -12.28 -19.93 20.07
C ALA A 111 -10.75 -20.05 19.85
N GLU A 112 -10.30 -20.54 18.69
CA GLU A 112 -8.87 -20.62 18.34
C GLU A 112 -8.23 -19.22 18.25
N VAL A 113 -8.95 -18.24 17.69
CA VAL A 113 -8.49 -16.84 17.67
C VAL A 113 -8.35 -16.31 19.09
N SER A 114 -9.37 -16.54 19.93
CA SER A 114 -9.36 -16.07 21.32
C SER A 114 -8.24 -16.73 22.12
N GLU A 115 -8.02 -18.04 21.96
CA GLU A 115 -6.93 -18.75 22.62
C GLU A 115 -5.56 -18.16 22.23
N MET A 116 -5.33 -17.91 20.94
CA MET A 116 -4.06 -17.37 20.46
C MET A 116 -3.79 -15.96 20.97
N LEU A 117 -4.79 -15.07 20.87
CA LEU A 117 -4.63 -13.68 21.30
C LEU A 117 -4.48 -13.54 22.82
N LEU A 118 -4.93 -14.52 23.61
CA LEU A 118 -4.79 -14.54 25.07
C LEU A 118 -3.45 -15.13 25.56
N ARG A 119 -2.59 -15.63 24.67
CA ARG A 119 -1.27 -16.20 25.03
C ARG A 119 -0.24 -15.16 25.45
N SER A 120 -0.41 -13.91 25.03
CA SER A 120 0.49 -12.81 25.34
C SER A 120 -0.31 -11.57 25.76
N GLU A 121 0.17 -10.88 26.79
CA GLU A 121 -0.35 -9.56 27.17
C GLU A 121 0.20 -8.44 26.26
N ASP A 122 1.30 -8.70 25.54
CA ASP A 122 1.83 -7.81 24.51
C ASP A 122 1.07 -8.03 23.19
N PRO A 123 0.39 -6.99 22.65
CA PRO A 123 -0.44 -7.11 21.47
C PRO A 123 0.36 -7.37 20.18
N ASP A 124 1.59 -6.87 20.09
CA ASP A 124 2.43 -7.07 18.90
C ASP A 124 2.92 -8.53 18.86
N VAL A 125 3.31 -9.07 20.02
CA VAL A 125 3.68 -10.49 20.15
C VAL A 125 2.48 -11.40 19.89
N ALA A 126 1.31 -11.09 20.45
CA ALA A 126 0.09 -11.88 20.26
C ALA A 126 -0.33 -11.94 18.77
N LEU A 127 -0.23 -10.81 18.05
CA LEU A 127 -0.52 -10.75 16.62
C LEU A 127 0.51 -11.51 15.81
N GLN A 128 1.80 -11.44 16.17
CA GLN A 128 2.85 -12.17 15.47
C GLN A 128 2.67 -13.69 15.61
N GLU A 129 2.41 -14.18 16.82
CA GLU A 129 2.11 -15.59 17.08
C GLU A 129 0.86 -16.06 16.31
N PHE A 130 -0.19 -15.22 16.27
CA PHE A 130 -1.40 -15.53 15.52
C PHE A 130 -1.13 -15.63 14.01
N VAL A 131 -0.32 -14.73 13.44
CA VAL A 131 0.08 -14.79 12.03
C VAL A 131 0.87 -16.07 11.73
N GLU A 132 1.77 -16.49 12.62
CA GLU A 132 2.52 -17.75 12.48
C GLU A 132 1.59 -18.96 12.51
N PHE A 133 0.63 -18.99 13.44
CA PHE A 133 -0.40 -20.02 13.50
C PHE A 133 -1.19 -20.15 12.19
N LEU A 134 -1.64 -19.02 11.62
CA LEU A 134 -2.37 -19.02 10.34
C LEU A 134 -1.51 -19.57 9.19
N GLN A 135 -0.23 -19.21 9.14
CA GLN A 135 0.68 -19.68 8.11
C GLN A 135 0.93 -21.19 8.22
N ASP A 136 1.04 -21.72 9.43
CA ASP A 136 1.25 -23.15 9.64
C ASP A 136 0.00 -23.97 9.31
N LYS A 137 -1.19 -23.48 9.65
CA LYS A 137 -2.45 -24.13 9.29
C LYS A 137 -2.64 -24.15 7.75
N LYS A 138 -2.27 -23.08 7.04
CA LYS A 138 -2.20 -23.04 5.57
C LYS A 138 -1.22 -24.06 4.98
N LYS A 139 -0.05 -24.29 5.59
CA LYS A 139 0.91 -25.32 5.16
C LYS A 139 0.35 -26.73 5.36
N GLN A 140 -0.38 -26.98 6.45
CA GLN A 140 -0.97 -28.29 6.75
C GLN A 140 -2.09 -28.64 5.78
N GLY A 141 -2.97 -27.70 5.44
CA GLY A 141 -4.05 -27.90 4.45
C GLY A 141 -3.57 -28.21 3.03
N ARG A 142 -2.36 -27.78 2.65
CA ARG A 142 -1.75 -28.11 1.34
C ARG A 142 -1.13 -29.51 1.27
N ARG A 143 -0.83 -30.15 2.40
CA ARG A 143 -0.21 -31.49 2.44
C ARG A 143 -1.22 -32.62 2.33
N THR A 144 -2.49 -32.37 2.60
CA THR A 144 -3.57 -33.36 2.56
C THR A 144 -4.29 -33.45 1.20
N SER A 145 -3.94 -32.58 0.23
CA SER A 145 -4.49 -32.56 -1.15
C SER A 145 -3.55 -33.10 -2.24
N LYS A 146 -2.51 -33.86 -1.88
CA LYS A 146 -1.67 -34.64 -2.81
C LYS A 146 -1.87 -36.12 -2.54
#